data_AF-A0A7W0M4H3-F1
#
_entry.id   AF-A0A7W0M4H3-F1
#
_cell.length_a   1.000
_cell.length_b   1.000
_cell.length_c   1.000
_cell.angle_alpha   90.00
_cell.angle_beta   90.00
_cell.angle_gamma   90.00
#
_symmetry.space_group_name_H-M   'P 1'
#
loop_
_entity.id
_entity.type
_entity.pdbx_description
1 polymer ?
#
loop_
_entity_poly.entity_id
_entity_poly.type
_entity_poly.pdbx_seq_one_letter_code
_entity_poly.pdbx_strand_id
1 'polypeptide(L)'
;MGLYLSPPERALVLSCDEKSQIQALDRTQKSLPLRPGRLGTMTHDYKRNGTTTLFAAIELAEGKLIAECMPRHRHQEWLRFLKKSDAETPAELDLHLIVDNDATSIRK
;
A
#
# COMPACT_ATOMS: atom_id res chain seq x y z
N MET A 1 -21.61 5.38 -8.76
CA MET A 1 -20.61 5.61 -7.70
C MET A 1 -20.17 7.06 -7.80
N GLY A 2 -20.71 7.92 -6.94
CA GLY A 2 -20.37 9.35 -6.93
C GLY A 2 -19.05 9.56 -6.22
N LEU A 3 -17.98 9.73 -7.00
CA LEU A 3 -16.70 10.25 -6.52
C LEU A 3 -16.91 11.67 -5.99
N TYR A 4 -16.07 12.12 -5.06
CA TYR A 4 -16.07 13.44 -4.45
C TYR A 4 -16.00 14.55 -5.54
N LEU A 5 -17.16 14.96 -6.06
CA LEU A 5 -17.32 15.78 -7.28
C LEU A 5 -17.17 17.29 -7.01
N SER A 6 -16.89 17.68 -5.77
CA SER A 6 -16.64 19.07 -5.38
C SER A 6 -15.61 19.12 -4.25
N PRO A 7 -14.33 18.84 -4.54
CA PRO A 7 -13.27 19.13 -3.59
C PRO A 7 -13.27 20.64 -3.29
N PRO A 8 -13.11 21.06 -2.01
CA PRO A 8 -12.95 22.46 -1.66
C PRO A 8 -11.84 23.11 -2.51
N GLU A 9 -12.00 24.37 -2.89
CA GLU A 9 -10.93 25.11 -3.56
C GLU A 9 -9.67 25.03 -2.66
N ARG A 10 -8.59 24.43 -3.18
CA ARG A 10 -7.28 24.22 -2.51
C ARG A 10 -7.23 23.06 -1.50
N ALA A 11 -8.04 22.02 -1.68
CA ALA A 11 -7.94 20.78 -0.90
C ALA A 11 -7.21 19.66 -1.67
N LEU A 12 -6.29 18.96 -0.98
CA LEU A 12 -5.67 17.73 -1.49
C LEU A 12 -6.45 16.52 -0.95
N VAL A 13 -6.96 15.67 -1.84
CA VAL A 13 -7.68 14.45 -1.45
C VAL A 13 -6.77 13.25 -1.63
N LEU A 14 -6.42 12.59 -0.53
CA LEU A 14 -5.69 11.32 -0.52
C LEU A 14 -6.64 10.16 -0.22
N SER A 15 -6.67 9.17 -1.09
CA SER A 15 -7.29 7.87 -0.79
C SER A 15 -6.23 6.96 -0.19
N CYS A 16 -6.38 6.61 1.09
CA CYS A 16 -5.44 5.78 1.82
C CYS A 16 -5.99 4.36 2.01
N ASP A 17 -5.13 3.37 1.78
CA ASP A 17 -5.44 1.95 1.96
C ASP A 17 -4.29 1.26 2.71
N GLU A 18 -4.65 0.26 3.50
CA GLU A 18 -3.70 -0.62 4.19
C GLU A 18 -3.87 -2.07 3.75
N LYS A 19 -2.86 -2.60 3.08
CA LYS A 19 -2.81 -4.01 2.71
C LYS A 19 -1.89 -4.74 3.69
N SER A 20 -2.48 -5.32 4.73
CA SER A 20 -1.75 -6.12 5.72
C SER A 20 -1.42 -7.54 5.22
N GLN A 21 -0.48 -8.19 5.90
CA GLN A 21 -0.10 -9.60 5.70
C GLN A 21 0.37 -9.96 4.28
N ILE A 22 0.98 -9.02 3.56
CA ILE A 22 1.60 -9.30 2.26
C ILE A 22 2.76 -10.27 2.48
N GLN A 23 2.64 -11.47 1.92
CA GLN A 23 3.65 -12.51 2.07
C GLN A 23 4.78 -12.26 1.08
N ALA A 24 6.01 -12.16 1.58
CA ALA A 24 7.20 -12.15 0.74
C ALA A 24 7.51 -13.58 0.31
N LEU A 25 6.90 -13.99 -0.80
CA LEU A 25 7.06 -15.32 -1.39
C LEU A 25 8.26 -15.32 -2.32
N ASP A 26 9.27 -16.12 -1.99
CA ASP A 26 10.35 -16.43 -2.92
C ASP A 26 10.20 -17.86 -3.42
N ARG A 27 10.52 -18.11 -4.69
CA ARG A 27 10.45 -19.47 -5.25
C ARG A 27 11.65 -20.26 -4.72
N THR A 28 11.41 -21.43 -4.17
CA THR A 28 12.47 -22.27 -3.58
C THR A 28 13.45 -22.82 -4.60
N GLN A 29 13.13 -22.80 -5.90
CA GLN A 29 13.97 -23.34 -6.97
C GLN A 29 14.11 -22.37 -8.14
N LYS A 30 15.34 -22.25 -8.70
CA LYS A 30 15.56 -21.54 -9.96
C LYS A 30 14.76 -22.23 -11.06
N SER A 31 13.96 -21.47 -11.81
CA SER A 31 13.30 -21.99 -13.01
C SER A 31 14.34 -22.62 -13.93
N LEU A 32 14.19 -23.92 -14.23
CA LEU A 32 15.08 -24.58 -15.17
C LEU A 32 14.94 -23.91 -16.55
N PRO A 33 16.04 -23.76 -17.31
CA PRO A 33 15.96 -23.23 -18.67
C PRO A 33 14.96 -24.05 -19.49
N LEU A 34 14.04 -23.37 -20.18
CA LEU A 34 13.16 -24.02 -21.14
C LEU A 34 14.04 -24.68 -22.22
N ARG A 35 13.93 -26.00 -22.36
CA ARG A 35 14.59 -26.76 -23.43
C ARG A 35 13.51 -27.43 -24.29
N PRO A 36 13.66 -27.45 -25.62
CA PRO A 36 12.74 -28.19 -26.49
C PRO A 36 12.58 -29.64 -26.01
N GLY A 37 11.35 -30.10 -25.83
CA GLY A 37 11.04 -31.46 -25.35
C GLY A 37 10.88 -31.61 -23.83
N ARG A 38 11.02 -30.55 -23.02
CA ARG A 38 10.75 -30.58 -21.58
C ARG A 38 9.75 -29.49 -21.18
N LEU A 39 8.59 -29.87 -20.64
CA LEU A 39 7.64 -28.94 -20.03
C LEU A 39 8.30 -28.28 -18.81
N GLY A 40 8.09 -26.98 -18.64
CA GLY A 40 8.60 -26.25 -17.48
C GLY A 40 8.04 -26.84 -16.19
N THR A 41 8.92 -27.29 -15.29
CA THR A 41 8.50 -27.78 -13.98
C THR A 41 8.15 -26.57 -13.10
N MET A 42 6.87 -26.38 -12.80
CA MET A 42 6.43 -25.45 -11.75
C MET A 42 6.28 -26.22 -10.45
N THR A 43 7.22 -26.05 -9.53
CA THR A 43 7.06 -26.55 -8.16
C THR A 43 6.21 -25.54 -7.38
N HIS A 44 5.23 -26.02 -6.62
CA HIS A 44 4.35 -25.18 -5.78
C HIS A 44 5.05 -24.70 -4.49
N ASP A 45 6.29 -25.12 -4.27
CA ASP A 45 7.06 -24.80 -3.08
C ASP A 45 7.53 -23.33 -3.10
N TYR A 46 7.29 -22.64 -2.00
CA TYR A 46 7.75 -21.27 -1.79
C TYR A 46 8.41 -21.13 -0.42
N LYS A 47 9.39 -20.23 -0.34
CA LYS A 47 10.01 -19.83 0.92
C LYS A 47 9.24 -18.64 1.46
N ARG A 48 8.72 -18.78 2.67
CA ARG A 48 8.04 -17.69 3.39
C ARG A 48 9.10 -16.81 4.06
N ASN A 49 9.34 -15.60 3.54
CA ASN A 49 10.29 -14.64 4.11
C ASN A 49 9.63 -13.68 5.13
N GLY A 50 8.48 -14.08 5.69
CA GLY A 50 7.68 -13.25 6.60
C GLY A 50 6.54 -12.52 5.88
N THR A 51 5.91 -11.62 6.61
CA THR A 51 4.80 -10.78 6.16
C THR A 51 5.15 -9.31 6.30
N THR A 52 4.82 -8.50 5.31
CA THR A 52 4.91 -7.04 5.36
C THR A 52 3.52 -6.42 5.24
N THR A 53 3.39 -5.16 5.63
CA THR A 53 2.17 -4.37 5.52
C THR A 53 2.46 -3.19 4.61
N LEU A 54 1.67 -3.03 3.56
CA LEU A 54 1.74 -1.88 2.67
C LEU A 54 0.75 -0.83 3.16
N PHE A 55 1.25 0.37 3.40
CA PHE A 55 0.44 1.58 3.53
C PHE A 55 0.59 2.38 2.24
N ALA A 56 -0.51 2.78 1.63
CA ALA A 56 -0.51 3.54 0.39
C ALA A 56 -1.53 4.68 0.45
N ALA A 57 -1.16 5.83 -0.09
CA ALA A 57 -2.01 7.00 -0.25
C ALA A 57 -1.87 7.48 -1.69
N ILE A 58 -2.99 7.52 -2.42
CA ILE A 58 -3.03 8.04 -3.78
C ILE A 58 -3.74 9.40 -3.79
N GLU A 59 -3.07 10.39 -4.35
CA GLU A 59 -3.64 11.68 -4.66
C GLU A 59 -4.47 11.58 -5.94
N LEU A 60 -5.76 11.86 -5.84
CA LEU A 60 -6.69 11.58 -6.95
C LEU A 60 -6.62 12.59 -8.10
N ALA A 61 -6.09 13.80 -7.87
CA ALA A 61 -6.04 14.84 -8.89
C ALA A 61 -4.85 14.66 -9.84
N GLU A 62 -3.64 14.48 -9.31
CA GLU A 62 -2.43 14.28 -10.13
C GLU A 62 -1.98 12.80 -10.23
N GLY A 63 -2.57 11.89 -9.45
CA GLY A 63 -2.20 10.48 -9.45
C GLY A 63 -0.89 10.18 -8.69
N LYS A 64 -0.44 11.09 -7.83
CA LYS A 64 0.78 10.90 -7.01
C LYS A 64 0.54 9.80 -5.98
N LEU A 65 1.47 8.85 -5.88
CA LEU A 65 1.40 7.73 -4.94
C LEU A 65 2.48 7.87 -3.86
N ILE A 66 2.05 7.88 -2.60
CA ILE A 66 2.91 7.77 -1.43
C ILE A 66 2.69 6.39 -0.85
N ALA A 67 3.73 5.56 -0.81
CA ALA A 67 3.62 4.20 -0.33
C ALA A 67 4.79 3.81 0.58
N GLU A 68 4.51 2.99 1.59
CA GLU A 68 5.53 2.46 2.49
C GLU A 68 5.19 1.05 2.97
N CYS A 69 6.20 0.18 2.91
CA CYS A 69 6.13 -1.17 3.47
C CYS A 69 6.69 -1.17 4.89
N MET A 70 5.88 -1.57 5.87
CA MET A 70 6.30 -1.69 7.26
C MET A 70 6.13 -3.12 7.79
N PRO A 71 7.00 -3.59 8.70
CA PRO A 71 6.98 -4.97 9.20
C PRO A 71 5.80 -5.28 10.12
N ARG A 72 5.07 -4.25 10.59
CA ARG A 72 3.94 -4.39 11.50
C ARG A 72 2.77 -3.52 11.04
N HIS A 73 1.58 -3.95 11.42
CA HIS A 73 0.32 -3.28 11.14
C HIS A 73 -0.31 -2.88 12.47
N ARG A 74 0.04 -1.69 12.98
CA ARG A 74 -0.57 -1.11 14.19
C ARG A 74 -0.77 0.38 13.97
N HIS A 75 -1.56 0.98 14.85
CA HIS A 75 -1.85 2.42 14.86
C HIS A 75 -0.59 3.31 14.85
N GLN A 76 0.53 2.87 15.46
CA GLN A 76 1.77 3.64 15.46
C GLN A 76 2.40 3.75 14.07
N GLU A 77 2.40 2.65 13.32
CA GLU A 77 2.84 2.60 11.93
C GLU A 77 1.94 3.45 11.03
N TRP A 78 0.62 3.41 11.27
CA TRP A 78 -0.34 4.28 10.60
C TRP A 78 -0.07 5.78 10.83
N LEU A 79 0.10 6.20 12.09
CA LEU A 79 0.44 7.61 12.41
C LEU A 79 1.77 8.04 11.78
N ARG A 80 2.76 7.14 11.69
CA ARG A 80 4.03 7.43 11.03
C ARG A 80 3.82 7.66 9.53
N PHE A 81 3.00 6.83 8.90
CA PHE A 81 2.64 6.98 7.49
C PHE A 81 1.88 8.29 7.22
N LEU A 82 0.94 8.67 8.09
CA LEU A 82 0.23 9.96 7.98
C LEU A 82 1.18 11.16 8.12
N LYS A 83 2.10 11.14 9.08
CA LYS A 83 3.11 12.21 9.24
C LYS A 83 4.02 12.35 8.02
N LYS A 84 4.36 11.23 7.38
CA LYS A 84 5.14 11.23 6.14
C LYS A 84 4.32 11.81 5.00
N SER A 85 3.06 11.39 4.87
CA SER A 85 2.15 11.91 3.85
C SER A 85 1.99 13.43 3.99
N ASP A 86 1.75 13.92 5.21
CA ASP A 86 1.66 15.35 5.54
C ASP A 86 2.94 16.12 5.15
N ALA A 87 4.12 15.59 5.46
CA ALA A 87 5.40 16.20 5.10
C ALA A 87 5.68 16.20 3.58
N GLU A 88 5.11 15.26 2.82
CA GLU A 88 5.24 15.16 1.36
C GLU A 88 4.18 15.98 0.60
N THR A 89 3.24 16.58 1.33
CA THR A 89 2.18 17.43 0.80
C THR A 89 2.44 18.91 1.11
N PRO A 90 2.06 19.85 0.22
CA PRO A 90 2.20 21.27 0.49
C PRO A 90 1.39 21.70 1.73
N ALA A 91 2.03 22.41 2.67
CA ALA A 91 1.39 22.90 3.91
C ALA A 91 0.29 23.94 3.69
N GLU A 92 0.15 24.45 2.47
CA GLU A 92 -0.84 25.47 2.08
C GLU A 92 -2.20 24.87 1.71
N LEU A 93 -2.29 23.53 1.61
CA LEU A 93 -3.48 22.81 1.19
C LEU A 93 -4.09 22.06 2.37
N ASP A 94 -5.41 22.10 2.47
CA ASP A 94 -6.12 21.27 3.44
C ASP A 94 -6.08 19.80 2.98
N LEU A 95 -5.57 18.92 3.85
CA LEU A 95 -5.44 17.50 3.58
C LEU A 95 -6.72 16.74 3.94
N HIS A 96 -7.40 16.19 2.95
CA HIS A 96 -8.58 15.35 3.12
C HIS A 96 -8.22 13.89 2.90
N LEU A 97 -8.30 13.09 3.97
CA LEU A 97 -8.02 11.66 3.94
C LEU A 97 -9.32 10.87 3.77
N ILE A 98 -9.40 10.08 2.71
CA ILE A 98 -10.40 9.01 2.57
C ILE A 98 -9.71 7.74 2.99
N VAL A 99 -10.12 7.17 4.12
CA VAL A 99 -9.54 5.94 4.67
C VAL A 99 -10.63 4.87 4.68
N ASP A 100 -10.25 3.63 4.43
CA ASP A 100 -11.16 2.51 4.64
C ASP A 100 -11.45 2.31 6.15
N ASN A 101 -12.48 1.52 6.45
CA ASN A 101 -12.91 1.26 7.82
C ASN A 101 -12.21 0.00 8.38
N ASP A 102 -10.88 -0.06 8.34
CA ASP A 102 -10.15 -1.10 9.06
C ASP A 102 -10.01 -0.73 10.56
N ALA A 103 -10.12 -1.73 11.43
CA ALA A 103 -10.23 -1.58 12.89
C ALA A 103 -8.99 -0.92 13.52
N THR A 104 -7.86 -0.97 12.82
CA THR A 104 -6.58 -0.34 13.18
C THR A 104 -6.58 1.18 13.07
N SER A 105 -7.42 1.73 12.18
CA SER A 105 -7.52 3.17 11.91
C SER A 105 -8.42 3.92 12.91
N ILE A 106 -9.27 3.22 13.69
CA ILE A 106 -10.37 3.83 14.46
C ILE A 106 -10.21 3.83 15.99
N ARG A 107 -9.15 3.24 16.55
CA ARG A 107 -8.97 3.30 18.02
C ARG A 107 -8.53 4.71 18.47
N LYS A 108 -9.54 5.49 18.88
CA LYS A 108 -9.45 6.74 19.67
C LYS A 108 -8.68 6.57 20.96
#